data_AF-W4K917-F1
#
_entry.id   AF-W4K917-F1
#
_cell.length_a   1.000
_cell.length_b   1.000
_cell.length_c   1.000
_cell.angle_alpha   90.00
_cell.angle_beta   90.00
_cell.angle_gamma   90.00
#
_symmetry.space_group_name_H-M   'P 1'
#
loop_
_entity.id
_entity.type
_entity.pdbx_description
1 polymer ?
#
loop_
_entity_poly.entity_id
_entity_poly.type
_entity_poly.pdbx_seq_one_letter_code
_entity_poly.pdbx_strand_id
1 'polypeptide(L)'
;MDIIWRTNLVSYFHVCAATILASVYDYVLTFRREIEHIWGSRLSVAKILFFLTRYSAFLDITVMMCFLFVKHPSGPECSLLFKLFAWLVSWGLALSELLIILRTWALWACDRRIGIGLGLLLTVGQIVNCVADARFQQSLTFEPMANFLSHVDRGCVMTGGSRILLVGWGLLIAFDTPVSLANVVIVSVAPAEYTNLLASVQRVLYGIFPSRILLNIRQASQMHDEPTSRWSQVLGPGLSFARYDADDDRVHEEGEQ
;
A
#
# COMPACT_ATOMS: atom_id res chain seq x y z
N MET A 1 32.36 5.90 16.25
CA MET A 1 31.10 5.13 16.25
C MET A 1 29.89 6.06 16.38
N ASP A 2 29.98 7.10 17.20
CA ASP A 2 28.90 8.08 17.49
C ASP A 2 28.40 8.87 16.28
N ILE A 3 29.27 9.20 15.31
CA ILE A 3 28.89 9.92 14.09
C ILE A 3 27.98 9.06 13.21
N ILE A 4 28.28 7.77 13.08
CA ILE A 4 27.50 6.81 12.27
C ILE A 4 26.11 6.62 12.86
N TRP A 5 26.01 6.51 14.19
CA TRP A 5 24.73 6.40 14.89
C TRP A 5 23.91 7.69 14.78
N ARG A 6 24.55 8.86 14.91
CA ARG A 6 23.88 10.16 14.66
C ARG A 6 23.37 10.28 13.23
N THR A 7 24.15 9.89 12.22
CA THR A 7 23.71 9.94 10.82
C THR A 7 22.57 8.97 10.57
N ASN A 8 22.64 7.74 11.07
CA ASN A 8 21.56 6.76 10.90
C ASN A 8 20.26 7.21 11.56
N LEU A 9 20.34 7.76 12.77
CA LEU A 9 19.18 8.27 13.51
C LEU A 9 18.52 9.45 12.77
N VAL A 10 19.30 10.39 12.25
CA VAL A 10 18.80 11.49 11.41
C VAL A 10 18.19 10.96 10.10
N SER A 11 18.81 9.96 9.47
CA SER A 11 18.25 9.30 8.28
C SER A 11 16.91 8.62 8.58
N TYR A 12 16.78 7.90 9.70
CA TYR A 12 15.50 7.32 10.13
C TYR A 12 14.44 8.39 10.35
N PHE A 13 14.77 9.53 10.95
CA PHE A 13 13.82 10.64 11.10
C PHE A 13 13.36 11.22 9.78
N HIS A 14 14.28 11.42 8.83
CA HIS A 14 13.91 11.92 7.52
C HIS A 14 13.02 10.93 6.76
N VAL A 15 13.30 9.63 6.87
CA VAL A 15 12.46 8.59 6.27
C VAL A 15 11.07 8.57 6.92
N CYS A 16 10.98 8.51 8.26
CA CYS A 16 9.69 8.50 8.95
C CYS A 16 8.89 9.77 8.68
N ALA A 17 9.52 10.95 8.73
CA ALA A 17 8.85 12.21 8.41
C ALA A 17 8.36 12.27 6.96
N ALA A 18 9.18 11.81 6.00
CA ALA A 18 8.78 11.73 4.59
C ALA A 18 7.62 10.75 4.39
N THR A 19 7.64 9.58 5.04
CA THR A 19 6.54 8.61 4.99
C THR A 19 5.26 9.15 5.61
N ILE A 20 5.34 9.85 6.75
CA ILE A 20 4.20 10.51 7.39
C ILE A 20 3.64 11.59 6.47
N LEU A 21 4.49 12.46 5.94
CA LEU A 21 4.08 13.54 5.04
C LEU A 21 3.41 13.00 3.77
N ALA A 22 3.99 11.96 3.16
CA ALA A 22 3.38 11.29 2.01
C ALA A 22 2.02 10.68 2.36
N SER A 23 1.93 9.98 3.50
CA SER A 23 0.68 9.35 3.95
C SER A 23 -0.42 10.38 4.27
N VAL A 24 -0.04 11.50 4.89
CA VAL A 24 -0.96 12.62 5.20
C VAL A 24 -1.36 13.36 3.93
N TYR A 25 -0.42 13.57 3.01
CA TYR A 25 -0.70 14.21 1.73
C TYR A 25 -1.70 13.39 0.89
N ASP A 26 -1.44 12.09 0.76
CA ASP A 26 -2.37 11.18 0.11
C ASP A 26 -3.71 11.15 0.83
N TYR A 27 -3.71 11.21 2.18
CA TYR A 27 -4.93 11.30 2.96
C TYR A 27 -5.75 12.54 2.58
N VAL A 28 -5.15 13.72 2.61
CA VAL A 28 -5.82 14.98 2.29
C VAL A 28 -6.38 14.98 0.86
N LEU A 29 -5.63 14.43 -0.09
CA LEU A 29 -6.07 14.34 -1.48
C LEU A 29 -7.22 13.35 -1.69
N THR A 30 -7.22 12.20 -1.01
CA THR A 30 -8.28 11.19 -1.19
C THR A 30 -9.49 11.44 -0.29
N PHE A 31 -9.34 12.18 0.81
CA PHE A 31 -10.38 12.44 1.80
C PHE A 31 -11.64 13.08 1.21
N ARG A 32 -11.49 14.06 0.30
CA ARG A 32 -12.64 14.69 -0.36
C ARG A 32 -13.47 13.67 -1.16
N ARG A 33 -12.79 12.81 -1.93
CA ARG A 33 -13.43 11.76 -2.72
C ARG A 33 -14.03 10.66 -1.85
N GLU A 34 -13.39 10.36 -0.72
CA GLU A 34 -13.88 9.37 0.25
C GLU A 34 -15.17 9.83 0.93
N ILE A 35 -15.27 11.11 1.34
CA ILE A 35 -16.50 11.64 1.91
C ILE A 35 -17.65 11.54 0.91
N GLU A 36 -17.41 11.98 -0.33
CA GLU A 36 -18.42 12.01 -1.38
C GLU A 36 -18.92 10.60 -1.78
N HIS A 37 -18.02 9.60 -1.84
CA HIS A 37 -18.35 8.29 -2.43
C HIS A 37 -18.41 7.14 -1.42
N ILE A 38 -17.66 7.20 -0.33
CA ILE A 38 -17.51 6.09 0.63
C ILE A 38 -18.32 6.36 1.89
N TRP A 39 -18.33 7.59 2.42
CA TRP A 39 -18.95 7.87 3.71
C TRP A 39 -20.49 7.79 3.66
N GLY A 40 -21.12 8.26 2.59
CA GLY A 40 -22.57 8.15 2.37
C GLY A 40 -23.06 6.76 1.92
N SER A 41 -22.15 5.82 1.61
CA SER A 41 -22.48 4.48 1.11
C SER A 41 -22.63 3.45 2.24
N ARG A 42 -23.41 2.39 2.00
CA ARG A 42 -23.68 1.29 2.95
C ARG A 42 -22.37 0.67 3.46
N LEU A 43 -22.35 0.24 4.73
CA LEU A 43 -21.20 -0.47 5.29
C LEU A 43 -20.99 -1.78 4.54
N SER A 44 -19.82 -1.92 3.92
CA SER A 44 -19.36 -3.13 3.21
C SER A 44 -18.06 -3.62 3.85
N VAL A 45 -17.81 -4.93 3.75
CA VAL A 45 -16.56 -5.56 4.20
C VAL A 45 -15.33 -4.87 3.59
N ALA A 46 -15.41 -4.46 2.32
CA ALA A 46 -14.37 -3.70 1.64
C ALA A 46 -14.06 -2.35 2.31
N LYS A 47 -15.11 -1.66 2.78
CA LYS A 47 -15.01 -0.35 3.47
C LYS A 47 -14.33 -0.50 4.83
N ILE A 48 -14.69 -1.54 5.58
CA ILE A 48 -14.06 -1.84 6.89
C ILE A 48 -12.59 -2.17 6.71
N LEU A 49 -12.26 -3.11 5.80
CA LEU A 49 -10.87 -3.49 5.50
C LEU A 49 -10.04 -2.29 5.03
N PHE A 50 -10.62 -1.43 4.19
CA PHE A 50 -9.96 -0.20 3.73
C PHE A 50 -9.59 0.71 4.90
N PHE A 51 -10.52 0.98 5.82
CA PHE A 51 -10.22 1.80 6.99
C PHE A 51 -9.21 1.14 7.93
N LEU A 52 -9.36 -0.16 8.22
CA LEU A 52 -8.43 -0.89 9.09
C LEU A 52 -7.00 -0.85 8.56
N THR A 53 -6.81 -1.18 7.27
CA THR A 53 -5.49 -1.16 6.61
C THR A 53 -4.88 0.23 6.60
N ARG A 54 -5.72 1.27 6.48
CA ARG A 54 -5.26 2.65 6.44
C ARG A 54 -4.88 3.19 7.81
N TYR A 55 -5.68 2.90 8.83
CA TYR A 55 -5.43 3.39 10.19
C TYR A 55 -4.37 2.58 10.93
N SER A 56 -4.13 1.32 10.56
CA SER A 56 -3.03 0.52 11.12
C SER A 56 -1.67 1.15 10.84
N ALA A 57 -1.45 1.70 9.65
CA ALA A 57 -0.18 2.36 9.30
C ALA A 57 0.16 3.55 10.22
N PHE A 58 -0.83 4.30 10.70
CA PHE A 58 -0.61 5.38 11.66
C PHE A 58 -0.25 4.85 13.06
N LEU A 59 -0.82 3.71 13.45
CA LEU A 59 -0.46 3.03 14.70
C LEU A 59 0.97 2.50 14.63
N ASP A 60 1.37 1.89 13.51
CA ASP A 60 2.74 1.38 13.29
C ASP A 60 3.77 2.49 13.47
N ILE A 61 3.55 3.63 12.82
CA ILE A 61 4.42 4.80 12.91
C ILE A 61 4.48 5.31 14.36
N THR A 62 3.33 5.38 15.04
CA THR A 62 3.26 5.88 16.41
C THR A 62 4.06 4.99 17.36
N VAL A 63 3.88 3.66 17.29
CA VAL A 63 4.60 2.71 18.15
C VAL A 63 6.09 2.69 17.82
N MET A 64 6.47 2.82 16.55
CA MET A 64 7.87 2.96 16.14
C MET A 64 8.50 4.24 16.72
N MET A 65 7.79 5.36 16.69
CA MET A 65 8.25 6.60 17.34
C MET A 65 8.40 6.40 18.85
N CYS A 66 7.47 5.72 19.52
CA CYS A 66 7.61 5.38 20.94
C CYS A 66 8.85 4.52 21.20
N PHE A 67 9.12 3.51 20.37
CA PHE A 67 10.32 2.66 20.48
C PHE A 67 11.62 3.47 20.35
N LEU A 68 11.64 4.48 19.49
CA LEU A 68 12.83 5.33 19.27
C LEU A 68 13.00 6.44 20.31
N PHE A 69 11.94 6.86 21.00
CA PHE A 69 11.96 8.06 21.86
C PHE A 69 11.56 7.85 23.32
N VAL A 70 11.19 6.62 23.71
CA VAL A 70 10.92 6.31 25.12
C VAL A 70 12.11 6.72 25.99
N LYS A 71 11.84 7.44 27.08
CA LYS A 71 12.86 8.00 27.96
C LYS A 71 13.21 6.99 29.05
N HIS A 72 14.50 6.76 29.28
CA HIS A 72 15.01 5.80 30.27
C HIS A 72 14.32 4.42 30.21
N PRO A 73 14.27 3.76 29.04
CA PRO A 73 13.59 2.49 28.95
C PRO A 73 14.35 1.39 29.70
N SER A 74 13.60 0.51 30.33
CA SER A 74 14.09 -0.78 30.81
C SER A 74 14.12 -1.82 29.67
N GLY A 75 14.96 -2.86 29.79
CA GLY A 75 15.03 -3.94 28.79
C GLY A 75 13.66 -4.57 28.44
N PRO A 76 12.79 -4.87 29.43
CA PRO A 76 11.44 -5.39 29.16
C PRO A 76 10.53 -4.42 28.40
N GLU A 77 10.61 -3.12 28.67
CA GLU A 77 9.83 -2.10 27.95
C GLU A 77 10.25 -2.02 26.48
N CYS A 78 11.55 -2.09 26.19
CA CYS A 78 12.05 -2.17 24.82
C CYS A 78 11.52 -3.41 24.09
N SER A 79 11.52 -4.57 24.76
CA SER A 79 10.98 -5.81 24.20
C SER A 79 9.47 -5.70 23.93
N LEU A 80 8.71 -5.11 24.85
CA LEU A 80 7.27 -4.92 24.69
C LEU A 80 6.95 -3.98 23.52
N LEU A 81 7.60 -2.83 23.44
CA LEU A 81 7.38 -1.86 22.35
C LEU A 81 7.71 -2.45 20.99
N PHE A 82 8.82 -3.19 20.88
CA PHE A 82 9.18 -3.86 19.64
C PHE A 82 8.19 -4.97 19.26
N LYS A 83 7.75 -5.78 20.24
CA LYS A 83 6.73 -6.82 20.00
C LYS A 83 5.43 -6.18 19.50
N LEU A 84 4.96 -5.13 20.14
CA LEU A 84 3.77 -4.39 19.71
C LEU A 84 3.92 -3.89 18.27
N PHE A 85 5.04 -3.23 17.96
CA PHE A 85 5.32 -2.76 16.60
C PHE A 85 5.31 -3.90 15.58
N ALA A 86 6.06 -4.98 15.83
CA ALA A 86 6.17 -6.09 14.90
C ALA A 86 4.83 -6.80 14.68
N TRP A 87 4.02 -6.97 15.73
CA TRP A 87 2.67 -7.54 15.59
C TRP A 87 1.71 -6.61 14.84
N LEU A 88 1.76 -5.30 15.08
CA LEU A 88 0.92 -4.34 14.34
C LEU A 88 1.26 -4.36 12.84
N VAL A 89 2.55 -4.39 12.49
CA VAL A 89 3.01 -4.52 11.10
C VAL A 89 2.52 -5.84 10.49
N SER A 90 2.67 -6.96 11.20
CA SER A 90 2.21 -8.28 10.74
C SER A 90 0.71 -8.30 10.43
N TRP A 91 -0.12 -7.72 11.31
CA TRP A 91 -1.55 -7.57 11.08
C TRP A 91 -1.88 -6.59 9.94
N GLY A 92 -1.13 -5.50 9.81
CA GLY A 92 -1.28 -4.55 8.70
C GLY A 92 -1.03 -5.20 7.33
N LEU A 93 -0.03 -6.08 7.24
CA LEU A 93 0.25 -6.87 6.05
C LEU A 93 -0.90 -7.85 5.75
N ALA A 94 -1.40 -8.58 6.76
CA ALA A 94 -2.52 -9.50 6.59
C ALA A 94 -3.80 -8.79 6.09
N LEU A 95 -4.09 -7.59 6.61
CA LEU A 95 -5.21 -6.77 6.15
C LEU A 95 -5.05 -6.32 4.69
N SER A 96 -3.81 -6.00 4.29
CA SER A 96 -3.48 -5.63 2.91
C SER A 96 -3.68 -6.81 1.94
N GLU A 97 -3.25 -8.01 2.33
CA GLU A 97 -3.46 -9.23 1.54
C GLU A 97 -4.95 -9.59 1.41
N LEU A 98 -5.73 -9.42 2.48
CA LEU A 98 -7.19 -9.59 2.43
C LEU A 98 -7.85 -8.63 1.44
N LEU A 99 -7.39 -7.39 1.35
CA LEU A 99 -7.86 -6.44 0.33
C LEU A 99 -7.50 -6.88 -1.08
N ILE A 100 -6.30 -7.43 -1.29
CA ILE A 100 -5.89 -7.99 -2.59
C ILE A 100 -6.79 -9.16 -2.96
N ILE A 101 -7.04 -10.10 -2.04
CA ILE A 101 -7.94 -11.25 -2.28
C ILE A 101 -9.35 -10.78 -2.58
N LEU A 102 -9.88 -9.81 -1.83
CA LEU A 102 -11.24 -9.29 -2.06
C LEU A 102 -11.38 -8.71 -3.48
N ARG A 103 -10.34 -8.03 -3.97
CA ARG A 103 -10.30 -7.49 -5.34
C ARG A 103 -10.19 -8.59 -6.38
N THR A 104 -9.27 -9.54 -6.19
CA THR A 104 -9.15 -10.70 -7.07
C THR A 104 -10.48 -11.45 -7.13
N TRP A 105 -11.10 -11.72 -5.99
CA TRP A 105 -12.38 -12.40 -5.93
C TRP A 105 -13.48 -11.67 -6.70
N ALA A 106 -13.52 -10.33 -6.63
CA ALA A 106 -14.45 -9.53 -7.43
C ALA A 106 -14.17 -9.62 -8.95
N LEU A 107 -12.90 -9.68 -9.38
CA LEU A 107 -12.53 -9.86 -10.80
C LEU A 107 -12.98 -11.21 -11.34
N TRP A 108 -12.95 -12.26 -10.51
CA TRP A 108 -13.42 -13.60 -10.87
C TRP A 108 -14.92 -13.78 -10.64
N ALA A 109 -15.71 -12.71 -10.82
CA ALA A 109 -17.17 -12.70 -10.67
C ALA A 109 -17.66 -13.29 -9.34
N CYS A 110 -16.88 -13.12 -8.27
CA CYS A 110 -17.18 -13.63 -6.93
C CYS A 110 -17.33 -15.16 -6.83
N ASP A 111 -16.62 -15.93 -7.66
CA ASP A 111 -16.62 -17.40 -7.54
C ASP A 111 -16.10 -17.83 -6.15
N ARG A 112 -16.98 -18.50 -5.39
CA ARG A 112 -16.72 -18.91 -4.01
C ARG A 112 -15.54 -19.88 -3.88
N ARG A 113 -15.24 -20.68 -4.91
CA ARG A 113 -14.11 -21.63 -4.89
C ARG A 113 -12.78 -20.89 -4.87
N ILE A 114 -12.66 -19.84 -5.69
CA ILE A 114 -11.45 -19.02 -5.79
C ILE A 114 -11.26 -18.22 -4.50
N GLY A 115 -12.33 -17.62 -3.97
CA GLY A 115 -12.28 -16.90 -2.69
C GLY A 115 -11.86 -17.78 -1.52
N ILE A 116 -12.42 -19.00 -1.40
CA ILE A 116 -12.03 -19.96 -0.36
C ILE A 116 -10.58 -20.43 -0.55
N GLY A 117 -10.17 -20.75 -1.78
CA GLY A 117 -8.80 -21.20 -2.08
C GLY A 117 -7.75 -20.16 -1.71
N LEU A 118 -7.95 -18.91 -2.15
CA LEU A 118 -7.05 -17.80 -1.82
C LEU A 118 -7.06 -17.50 -0.31
N GLY A 119 -8.23 -17.51 0.33
CA GLY A 119 -8.35 -17.32 1.77
C GLY A 119 -7.63 -18.40 2.58
N LEU A 120 -7.77 -19.68 2.21
CA LEU A 120 -7.05 -20.78 2.85
C LEU A 120 -5.54 -20.64 2.67
N LEU A 121 -5.07 -20.37 1.45
CA LEU A 121 -3.65 -20.17 1.18
C LEU A 121 -3.07 -19.03 2.01
N LEU A 122 -3.79 -17.91 2.10
CA LEU A 122 -3.43 -16.79 2.97
C LEU A 122 -3.36 -17.20 4.43
N THR A 123 -4.36 -17.90 4.97
CA THR A 123 -4.35 -18.30 6.39
C THR A 123 -3.17 -19.20 6.72
N VAL A 124 -2.81 -20.13 5.83
CA VAL A 124 -1.64 -20.99 6.01
C VAL A 124 -0.35 -20.18 5.98
N GLY A 125 -0.18 -19.31 4.98
CA GLY A 125 0.98 -18.41 4.89
C GLY A 125 1.12 -17.52 6.12
N GLN A 126 0.00 -16.97 6.60
CA GLN A 126 -0.01 -16.11 7.78
C GLN A 126 0.31 -16.86 9.08
N ILE A 127 -0.13 -18.11 9.24
CA ILE A 127 0.29 -18.95 10.37
C ILE A 127 1.80 -19.14 10.35
N VAL A 128 2.38 -19.43 9.19
CA VAL A 128 3.84 -19.60 9.05
C VAL A 128 4.58 -18.30 9.39
N ASN A 129 4.11 -17.15 8.89
CA ASN A 129 4.67 -15.84 9.21
C ASN A 129 4.59 -15.51 10.71
N CYS A 130 3.43 -15.69 11.34
CA CYS A 130 3.25 -15.46 12.78
C CYS A 130 4.21 -16.31 13.62
N VAL A 131 4.40 -17.58 13.25
CA VAL A 131 5.34 -18.47 13.94
C VAL A 131 6.79 -18.02 13.71
N ALA A 132 7.17 -17.67 12.47
CA ALA A 132 8.51 -17.18 12.15
C ALA A 132 8.82 -15.88 12.92
N ASP A 133 7.87 -14.95 12.97
CA ASP A 133 7.96 -13.68 13.70
C ASP A 133 8.08 -13.91 15.20
N ALA A 134 7.27 -14.78 15.79
CA ALA A 134 7.35 -15.11 17.21
C ALA A 134 8.71 -15.74 17.56
N ARG A 135 9.24 -16.63 16.73
CA ARG A 135 10.58 -17.22 16.91
C ARG A 135 11.68 -16.19 16.73
N PHE A 136 11.54 -15.29 15.76
CA PHE A 136 12.47 -14.19 15.55
C PHE A 136 12.52 -13.28 16.78
N GLN A 137 11.37 -12.85 17.30
CA GLN A 137 11.26 -12.01 18.48
C GLN A 137 11.89 -12.64 19.72
N GLN A 138 11.81 -13.96 19.87
CA GLN A 138 12.49 -14.68 20.96
C GLN A 138 14.02 -14.70 20.82
N SER A 139 14.53 -14.64 19.58
CA SER A 139 15.97 -14.58 19.31
C SER A 139 16.58 -13.18 19.48
N LEU A 140 15.74 -12.15 19.63
CA LEU A 140 16.17 -10.76 19.78
C LEU A 140 16.56 -10.44 21.22
N THR A 141 17.73 -9.84 21.38
CA THR A 141 18.16 -9.19 22.61
C THR A 141 18.02 -7.68 22.46
N PHE A 142 17.49 -7.03 23.49
CA PHE A 142 17.24 -5.59 23.53
C PHE A 142 18.05 -4.94 24.63
N GLU A 143 18.74 -3.86 24.28
CA GLU A 143 19.53 -3.07 25.21
C GLU A 143 19.10 -1.60 25.11
N PRO A 144 19.02 -0.86 26.24
CA PRO A 144 18.80 0.58 26.21
C PRO A 144 19.92 1.32 25.46
N MET A 145 19.57 2.37 24.72
CA MET A 145 20.56 3.14 23.94
C MET A 145 21.64 3.79 24.82
N ALA A 146 21.30 4.09 26.08
CA ALA A 146 22.21 4.65 27.08
C ALA A 146 23.44 3.76 27.36
N ASN A 147 23.35 2.44 27.15
CA ASN A 147 24.46 1.51 27.33
C ASN A 147 25.57 1.70 26.29
N PHE A 148 25.24 2.28 25.12
CA PHE A 148 26.19 2.55 24.04
C PHE A 148 26.64 4.01 24.01
N LEU A 149 25.74 4.93 24.36
CA LEU A 149 25.96 6.37 24.30
C LEU A 149 25.47 7.02 25.60
N SER A 150 26.40 7.39 26.47
CA SER A 150 26.11 8.04 27.76
C SER A 150 25.33 9.36 27.64
N HIS A 151 25.41 10.02 26.48
CA HIS A 151 24.70 11.28 26.18
C HIS A 151 23.30 11.07 25.56
N VAL A 152 22.87 9.84 25.31
CA VAL A 152 21.57 9.52 24.68
C VAL A 152 20.75 8.61 25.59
N ASP A 153 19.79 9.19 26.31
CA ASP A 153 18.96 8.52 27.32
C ASP A 153 17.60 8.02 26.78
N ARG A 154 17.43 8.02 25.45
CA ARG A 154 16.17 7.69 24.78
C ARG A 154 16.33 6.56 23.79
N GLY A 155 15.28 5.76 23.68
CA GLY A 155 15.15 4.74 22.66
C GLY A 155 15.85 3.42 23.00
N CYS A 156 15.57 2.44 22.14
CA CYS A 156 15.99 1.06 22.28
C CYS A 156 16.79 0.61 21.05
N VAL A 157 17.76 -0.29 21.25
CA VAL A 157 18.52 -0.89 20.15
C VAL A 157 18.40 -2.41 20.16
N MET A 158 18.36 -3.01 18.97
CA MET A 158 18.37 -4.45 18.75
C MET A 158 19.82 -4.91 18.55
N THR A 159 20.27 -5.89 19.34
CA THR A 159 21.68 -6.37 19.34
C THR A 159 21.86 -7.76 18.76
N GLY A 160 20.78 -8.46 18.41
CA GLY A 160 20.79 -9.80 17.81
C GLY A 160 19.67 -10.00 16.79
N GLY A 161 19.62 -11.16 16.14
CA GLY A 161 18.52 -11.56 15.25
C GLY A 161 18.85 -12.73 14.32
N SER A 162 17.89 -13.64 14.16
CA SER A 162 17.97 -14.76 13.22
C SER A 162 17.50 -14.37 11.80
N ARG A 163 18.00 -15.05 10.76
CA ARG A 163 17.56 -14.86 9.37
C ARG A 163 16.22 -15.53 9.04
N ILE A 164 15.49 -16.02 10.05
CA ILE A 164 14.21 -16.73 9.88
C ILE A 164 13.14 -15.89 9.15
N LEU A 165 13.22 -14.56 9.25
CA LEU A 165 12.35 -13.64 8.51
C LEU A 165 12.46 -13.78 6.99
N LEU A 166 13.61 -14.22 6.46
CA LEU A 166 13.78 -14.43 5.01
C LEU A 166 12.77 -15.45 4.46
N VAL A 167 12.40 -16.45 5.26
CA VAL A 167 11.40 -17.45 4.88
C VAL A 167 10.02 -16.79 4.75
N GLY A 168 9.64 -15.95 5.72
CA GLY A 168 8.36 -15.25 5.69
C GLY A 168 8.25 -14.26 4.53
N TRP A 169 9.31 -13.47 4.29
CA TRP A 169 9.37 -12.58 3.13
C TRP A 169 9.31 -13.34 1.80
N GLY A 170 9.99 -14.49 1.71
CA GLY A 170 9.93 -15.35 0.52
C GLY A 170 8.52 -15.88 0.25
N LEU A 171 7.81 -16.33 1.29
CA LEU A 171 6.43 -16.82 1.18
C LEU A 171 5.46 -15.70 0.79
N LEU A 172 5.60 -14.52 1.38
CA LEU A 172 4.78 -13.36 1.04
C LEU A 172 4.96 -12.98 -0.43
N ILE A 173 6.21 -12.89 -0.92
CA ILE A 173 6.49 -12.60 -2.33
C ILE A 173 5.91 -13.69 -3.24
N ALA A 174 6.04 -14.96 -2.86
CA ALA A 174 5.51 -16.07 -3.63
C ALA A 174 3.97 -16.07 -3.71
N PHE A 175 3.28 -15.48 -2.73
CA PHE A 175 1.83 -15.30 -2.74
C PHE A 175 1.40 -14.05 -3.50
N ASP A 176 2.01 -12.91 -3.21
CA ASP A 176 1.60 -11.61 -3.74
C ASP A 176 1.91 -11.46 -5.23
N THR A 177 3.08 -11.94 -5.68
CA THR A 177 3.51 -11.71 -7.07
C THR A 177 2.62 -12.42 -8.09
N PRO A 178 2.21 -13.70 -7.93
CA PRO A 178 1.36 -14.35 -8.92
C PRO A 178 -0.08 -13.82 -8.86
N VAL A 179 -0.59 -13.51 -7.67
CA VAL A 179 -1.94 -12.93 -7.52
C VAL A 179 -2.01 -11.55 -8.16
N SER A 180 -1.00 -10.71 -7.92
CA SER A 180 -0.90 -9.39 -8.52
C SER A 180 -0.72 -9.46 -10.04
N LEU A 181 0.12 -10.38 -10.53
CA LEU A 181 0.31 -10.58 -11.96
C LEU A 181 -0.97 -11.08 -12.63
N ALA A 182 -1.66 -12.05 -12.02
CA ALA A 182 -2.95 -12.53 -12.51
C ALA A 182 -3.99 -11.40 -12.57
N ASN A 183 -4.06 -10.56 -11.54
CA ASN A 183 -4.93 -9.38 -11.53
C ASN A 183 -4.59 -8.43 -12.68
N VAL A 184 -3.30 -8.17 -12.96
CA VAL A 184 -2.87 -7.31 -14.07
C VAL A 184 -3.25 -7.92 -15.42
N VAL A 185 -3.00 -9.22 -15.63
CA VAL A 185 -3.32 -9.92 -16.89
C VAL A 185 -4.82 -9.96 -17.14
N ILE A 186 -5.63 -10.27 -16.12
CA ILE A 186 -7.09 -10.28 -16.23
C ILE A 186 -7.59 -8.88 -16.59
N VAL A 187 -7.06 -7.84 -15.93
CA VAL A 187 -7.47 -6.47 -16.23
C VAL A 187 -7.00 -6.01 -17.61
N SER A 188 -5.82 -6.43 -18.09
CA SER A 188 -5.36 -6.06 -19.44
C SER A 188 -6.19 -6.68 -20.56
N VAL A 189 -6.88 -7.79 -20.26
CA VAL A 189 -7.80 -8.47 -21.20
C VAL A 189 -9.25 -8.03 -20.97
N ALA A 190 -9.56 -7.44 -19.82
CA ALA A 190 -10.93 -7.05 -19.46
C ALA A 190 -11.37 -5.75 -20.16
N PRO A 191 -12.66 -5.64 -20.52
CA PRO A 191 -13.22 -4.40 -21.10
C PRO A 191 -13.10 -3.22 -20.12
N ALA A 192 -13.11 -2.00 -20.67
CA ALA A 192 -12.80 -0.75 -19.98
C ALA A 192 -13.59 -0.47 -18.68
N GLU A 193 -14.69 -1.18 -18.42
CA GLU A 193 -15.49 -1.08 -17.20
C GLU A 193 -14.73 -1.44 -15.90
N TYR A 194 -13.67 -2.28 -15.98
CA TYR A 194 -12.90 -2.71 -14.80
C TYR A 194 -11.71 -1.78 -14.44
N THR A 195 -11.42 -0.77 -15.28
CA THR A 195 -10.28 0.14 -15.09
C THR A 195 -10.39 1.04 -13.85
N ASN A 196 -11.60 1.33 -13.36
CA ASN A 196 -11.79 2.08 -12.11
C ASN A 196 -11.30 1.30 -10.86
N LEU A 197 -11.30 -0.04 -10.93
CA LEU A 197 -10.73 -0.90 -9.89
C LEU A 197 -9.18 -0.85 -9.91
N LEU A 198 -8.60 -0.68 -11.12
CA LEU A 198 -7.17 -0.53 -11.38
C LEU A 198 -6.59 0.75 -10.74
N ALA A 199 -7.37 1.83 -10.67
CA ALA A 199 -6.97 3.06 -9.97
C ALA A 199 -6.71 2.84 -8.46
N SER A 200 -7.33 1.80 -7.88
CA SER A 200 -7.14 1.43 -6.46
C SER A 200 -5.92 0.53 -6.25
N VAL A 201 -5.48 -0.20 -7.27
CA VAL A 201 -4.19 -0.93 -7.32
C VAL A 201 -3.05 0.05 -7.58
N GLN A 202 -3.29 1.04 -8.44
CA GLN A 202 -2.36 2.14 -8.68
C GLN A 202 -2.03 2.93 -7.40
N ARG A 203 -2.96 3.13 -6.46
CA ARG A 203 -2.61 3.81 -5.20
C ARG A 203 -1.74 3.01 -4.23
N VAL A 204 -1.84 1.68 -4.24
CA VAL A 204 -1.07 0.82 -3.31
C VAL A 204 0.31 0.51 -3.87
N LEU A 205 0.42 0.26 -5.18
CA LEU A 205 1.70 -0.04 -5.84
C LEU A 205 2.44 1.20 -6.37
N TYR A 206 1.74 2.31 -6.62
CA TYR A 206 2.31 3.53 -7.21
C TYR A 206 2.25 4.76 -6.29
N GLY A 207 2.33 4.60 -4.97
CA GLY A 207 2.57 5.75 -4.07
C GLY A 207 3.92 6.45 -4.31
N ILE A 208 4.89 5.79 -4.97
CA ILE A 208 6.28 6.29 -5.08
C ILE A 208 6.72 6.61 -6.53
N PHE A 209 6.24 5.92 -7.56
CA PHE A 209 6.82 6.01 -8.92
C PHE A 209 6.09 6.83 -10.02
N PRO A 210 4.76 7.09 -10.01
CA PRO A 210 4.06 7.64 -11.18
C PRO A 210 4.05 9.17 -11.16
N SER A 211 4.25 9.81 -9.99
CA SER A 211 4.32 11.25 -9.86
C SER A 211 5.52 11.80 -10.64
N ARG A 212 6.64 11.07 -10.71
CA ARG A 212 7.81 11.40 -11.56
C ARG A 212 7.55 11.18 -13.05
N ILE A 213 6.88 10.10 -13.43
CA ILE A 213 6.59 9.78 -14.84
C ILE A 213 5.53 10.71 -15.42
N LEU A 214 4.44 10.99 -14.68
CA LEU A 214 3.37 11.89 -15.10
C LEU A 214 3.85 13.35 -15.13
N LEU A 215 4.72 13.78 -14.22
CA LEU A 215 5.34 15.11 -14.28
C LEU A 215 6.25 15.23 -15.50
N ASN A 216 7.10 14.25 -15.80
CA ASN A 216 7.95 14.27 -16.99
C ASN A 216 7.13 14.27 -18.29
N ILE A 217 6.02 13.51 -18.34
CA ILE A 217 5.11 13.48 -19.48
C ILE A 217 4.35 14.80 -19.64
N ARG A 218 3.87 15.42 -18.54
CA ARG A 218 3.19 16.73 -18.59
C ARG A 218 4.12 17.88 -18.92
N GLN A 219 5.38 17.84 -18.48
CA GLN A 219 6.40 18.80 -18.90
C GLN A 219 6.73 18.66 -20.39
N ALA A 220 6.66 17.44 -20.94
CA ALA A 220 6.78 17.19 -22.37
C ALA A 220 5.50 17.58 -23.15
N SER A 221 4.31 17.48 -22.55
CA SER A 221 3.02 17.75 -23.23
C SER A 221 2.59 19.22 -23.19
N GLN A 222 3.06 20.04 -22.25
CA GLN A 222 2.74 21.47 -22.20
C GLN A 222 3.36 22.30 -23.34
N MET A 223 4.12 21.68 -24.24
CA MET A 223 4.55 22.31 -25.50
C MET A 223 3.48 22.24 -26.62
N HIS A 224 2.33 21.57 -26.43
CA HIS A 224 1.29 21.41 -27.45
C HIS A 224 -0.15 21.67 -26.92
N ASP A 225 -0.54 22.95 -26.96
CA ASP A 225 -1.88 23.54 -27.25
C ASP A 225 -3.21 23.17 -26.52
N GLU A 226 -4.07 24.21 -26.49
CA GLU A 226 -5.32 24.43 -25.74
C GLU A 226 -6.60 24.17 -26.62
N PRO A 227 -7.85 24.64 -26.30
CA PRO A 227 -9.00 23.82 -25.87
C PRO A 227 -10.26 23.89 -26.79
N THR A 228 -11.35 23.17 -26.45
CA THR A 228 -12.80 23.56 -26.53
C THR A 228 -13.67 22.28 -26.43
N SER A 229 -14.61 22.06 -25.51
CA SER A 229 -15.82 22.79 -25.03
C SER A 229 -17.11 22.54 -25.85
N ARG A 230 -17.78 21.40 -25.65
CA ARG A 230 -19.23 21.23 -25.96
C ARG A 230 -19.97 20.04 -25.28
N TRP A 231 -19.34 19.26 -24.40
CA TRP A 231 -19.94 18.06 -23.78
C TRP A 231 -20.36 18.25 -22.31
N SER A 232 -20.24 19.45 -21.77
CA SER A 232 -20.41 19.76 -20.35
C SER A 232 -21.86 19.84 -19.85
N GLN A 233 -22.86 19.78 -20.74
CA GLN A 233 -24.24 20.11 -20.36
C GLN A 233 -25.18 18.92 -20.10
N VAL A 234 -24.79 17.66 -20.34
CA VAL A 234 -25.70 16.51 -20.14
C VAL A 234 -25.26 15.55 -19.01
N LEU A 235 -24.00 15.53 -18.58
CA LEU A 235 -23.48 14.48 -17.67
C LEU A 235 -22.89 14.94 -16.33
N GLY A 236 -22.67 16.24 -16.13
CA GLY A 236 -21.59 16.65 -15.23
C GLY A 236 -20.24 16.15 -15.77
N PRO A 237 -19.15 16.92 -15.70
CA PRO A 237 -18.12 16.93 -16.76
C PRO A 237 -17.16 15.71 -16.79
N GLY A 238 -17.65 14.48 -16.93
CA GLY A 238 -16.74 13.32 -17.02
C GLY A 238 -17.30 11.97 -17.47
N LEU A 239 -18.55 11.85 -17.94
CA LEU A 239 -19.08 10.50 -18.26
C LEU A 239 -19.93 10.40 -19.54
N SER A 240 -19.44 10.80 -20.71
CA SER A 240 -20.14 10.48 -21.97
C SER A 240 -19.50 9.30 -22.69
N PHE A 241 -20.29 8.25 -22.85
CA PHE A 241 -20.01 7.11 -23.73
C PHE A 241 -20.02 7.57 -25.19
N ALA A 242 -18.91 7.38 -25.91
CA ALA A 242 -18.92 7.42 -27.37
C ALA A 242 -19.15 6.00 -27.88
N ARG A 243 -20.23 5.83 -28.65
CA ARG A 243 -20.54 4.62 -29.42
C ARG A 243 -19.56 4.57 -30.60
N TYR A 244 -18.98 3.39 -30.83
CA TYR A 244 -18.18 3.08 -32.00
C TYR A 244 -19.12 2.89 -33.19
N ASP A 245 -19.08 3.80 -34.17
CA ASP A 245 -19.70 3.60 -35.48
C ASP A 245 -18.61 3.22 -36.49
N ALA A 246 -18.72 2.01 -37.03
CA ALA A 246 -17.77 1.38 -37.93
C ALA A 246 -18.06 1.66 -39.41
N ASP A 247 -18.60 2.84 -39.74
CA ASP A 247 -19.09 3.15 -41.10
C ASP A 247 -18.36 4.30 -41.80
N ASP A 248 -17.35 4.92 -41.15
CA ASP A 248 -16.58 6.03 -41.76
C ASP A 248 -15.37 5.56 -42.60
N ASP A 249 -15.07 4.27 -42.61
CA ASP A 249 -14.00 3.71 -43.48
C ASP A 249 -14.52 3.29 -44.88
N ARG A 250 -15.84 3.35 -45.14
CA ARG A 250 -16.40 2.96 -46.45
C ARG A 250 -16.63 4.09 -47.43
N VAL A 251 -16.44 5.35 -47.04
CA VAL A 251 -16.68 6.50 -47.94
C VAL A 251 -15.40 6.98 -48.65
N HIS A 252 -14.21 6.58 -48.19
CA HIS A 252 -12.95 6.99 -48.83
C HIS A 252 -12.41 6.02 -49.90
N GLU A 253 -12.94 4.80 -50.03
CA GLU A 253 -12.50 3.86 -51.09
C GLU A 253 -13.34 3.93 -52.39
N GLU A 254 -14.49 4.62 -52.43
CA GLU A 254 -15.27 4.82 -53.68
C GLU A 254 -14.97 6.15 -54.41
N GLY A 255 -13.97 6.92 -53.94
CA GLY A 255 -13.62 8.23 -54.51
C GLY A 255 -12.38 8.28 -55.42
N GLU A 256 -11.69 7.15 -55.62
CA GLU A 256 -10.57 7.03 -56.58
C GLU A 256 -10.93 6.08 -57.74
N GLN A 257 -11.85 6.51 -58.59
CA GLN A 257 -11.90 6.17 -60.02
C GLN A 257 -12.38 7.37 -60.85
#